data_AF-A0A194AIB3-F1
#
_entry.id   AF-A0A194AIB3-F1
#
_cell.length_a   1.000
_cell.length_b   1.000
_cell.length_c   1.000
_cell.angle_alpha   90.00
_cell.angle_beta   90.00
_cell.angle_gamma   90.00
#
_symmetry.space_group_name_H-M   'P 1'
#
loop_
_entity.id
_entity.type
_entity.pdbx_description
1 polymer ?
#
loop_
_entity_poly.entity_id
_entity_poly.type
_entity_poly.pdbx_seq_one_letter_code
_entity_poly.pdbx_strand_id
1 'polypeptide(L)'
;MEKLHGKVVIETLGNSEDEIFTKEYEYEDGICVHSQDAIDIRLEICRENEIQTVVWYKEQNVGGTWYDPTQKTWVAELMGVEWTDYDIDVIEELRAKKQQVVRANHAECWSPQAK
;
A
#
# COMPACT_ATOMS: atom_id res chain seq x y z
N MET A 1 12.63 15.58 6.11
CA MET A 1 11.87 14.35 6.39
C MET A 1 12.84 13.19 6.38
N GLU A 2 12.81 12.34 7.41
CA GLU A 2 13.57 11.08 7.42
C GLU A 2 13.01 10.18 6.30
N LYS A 3 13.89 9.54 5.53
CA LYS A 3 13.47 8.60 4.49
C LYS A 3 13.30 7.21 5.11
N LEU A 4 12.27 6.48 4.68
CA LEU A 4 12.07 5.10 5.09
C LEU A 4 13.24 4.23 4.62
N HIS A 5 13.81 3.47 5.54
CA HIS A 5 14.88 2.51 5.29
C HIS A 5 14.67 1.27 6.17
N GLY A 6 14.54 0.10 5.55
CA GLY A 6 14.18 -1.17 6.17
C GLY A 6 12.70 -1.52 6.07
N LYS A 7 12.24 -2.35 7.00
CA LYS A 7 10.89 -2.92 7.00
C LYS A 7 9.83 -1.94 7.51
N VAL A 8 8.75 -1.83 6.76
CA VAL A 8 7.53 -1.08 7.09
C VAL A 8 6.36 -2.05 7.03
N VAL A 9 5.46 -2.01 8.01
CA VAL A 9 4.34 -2.96 8.12
C VAL A 9 3.03 -2.18 8.16
N ILE A 10 2.05 -2.61 7.36
CA ILE A 10 0.66 -2.17 7.49
C ILE A 10 -0.13 -3.27 8.17
N GLU A 11 -0.93 -2.89 9.15
CA GLU A 11 -1.88 -3.75 9.85
C GLU A 11 -3.27 -3.12 9.78
N THR A 12 -4.28 -3.92 9.47
CA THR A 12 -5.69 -3.49 9.54
C THR A 12 -6.26 -3.65 10.94
N LEU A 13 -7.09 -2.70 11.34
CA LEU A 13 -7.89 -2.74 12.57
C LEU A 13 -9.35 -3.00 12.19
N GLY A 14 -9.64 -4.23 11.78
CA GLY A 14 -10.98 -4.67 11.37
C GLY A 14 -11.66 -5.55 12.43
N ASN A 15 -12.99 -5.65 12.34
CA ASN A 15 -13.80 -6.51 13.21
C ASN A 15 -14.19 -7.85 12.55
N SER A 16 -13.94 -8.00 11.24
CA SER A 16 -14.19 -9.23 10.49
C SER A 16 -12.87 -9.89 10.09
N GLU A 17 -12.80 -11.22 10.15
CA GLU A 17 -11.58 -11.97 9.78
C GLU A 17 -11.18 -11.74 8.32
N ASP A 18 -12.15 -11.41 7.45
CA ASP A 18 -11.93 -11.11 6.03
C ASP A 18 -11.28 -9.73 5.79
N GLU A 19 -11.35 -8.82 6.76
CA GLU A 19 -10.74 -7.48 6.72
C GLU A 19 -9.38 -7.42 7.39
N ILE A 20 -8.94 -8.50 8.07
CA ILE A 20 -7.69 -8.52 8.81
C ILE A 20 -6.55 -8.99 7.91
N PHE A 21 -5.65 -8.08 7.54
CA PHE A 21 -4.39 -8.42 6.89
C PHE A 21 -3.19 -7.67 7.48
N THR A 22 -2.03 -8.32 7.37
CA THR A 22 -0.72 -7.72 7.60
C THR A 22 0.04 -7.72 6.29
N LYS A 23 0.60 -6.58 5.90
CA LYS A 23 1.41 -6.47 4.69
C LYS A 23 2.73 -5.77 4.99
N GLU A 24 3.81 -6.38 4.54
CA GLU A 24 5.16 -5.88 4.75
C GLU A 24 5.70 -5.28 3.46
N TYR A 25 6.41 -4.16 3.60
CA TYR A 25 7.10 -3.44 2.55
C TYR A 25 8.54 -3.24 3.01
N GLU A 26 9.48 -3.45 2.09
CA GLU A 26 10.89 -3.18 2.34
C GLU A 26 11.29 -1.93 1.56
N TYR A 27 11.95 -1.00 2.24
CA TYR A 27 12.39 0.27 1.69
C TYR A 27 13.90 0.43 1.77
N GLU A 28 14.50 0.96 0.71
CA GLU A 28 15.87 1.45 0.69
C GLU A 28 15.85 2.91 0.22
N ASP A 29 16.32 3.82 1.06
CA ASP A 29 16.41 5.27 0.79
C ASP A 29 15.09 5.90 0.29
N GLY A 30 13.97 5.46 0.85
CA GLY A 30 12.62 5.91 0.51
C GLY A 30 12.01 5.23 -0.71
N ILE A 31 12.67 4.26 -1.33
CA ILE A 31 12.17 3.50 -2.48
C ILE A 31 11.77 2.10 -2.02
N CYS A 32 10.56 1.65 -2.38
CA CYS A 32 10.12 0.29 -2.09
C CYS A 32 10.86 -0.71 -3.01
N VAL A 33 11.52 -1.71 -2.43
CA VAL A 33 12.47 -2.60 -3.13
C VAL A 33 11.78 -3.81 -3.76
N HIS A 34 10.65 -4.26 -3.21
CA HIS A 34 10.07 -5.58 -3.52
C HIS A 34 8.63 -5.54 -4.01
N SER A 35 8.01 -4.37 -4.07
CA SER A 35 6.61 -4.24 -4.45
C SER A 35 6.45 -3.16 -5.52
N GLN A 36 5.70 -3.50 -6.58
CA GLN A 36 5.17 -2.48 -7.50
C GLN A 36 4.17 -1.56 -6.82
N ASP A 37 3.54 -2.02 -5.73
CA ASP A 37 2.69 -1.20 -4.87
C ASP A 37 3.57 -0.58 -3.77
N ALA A 38 3.73 0.74 -3.77
CA ALA A 38 4.21 1.48 -2.62
C ALA A 38 3.12 1.59 -1.53
N ILE A 39 3.53 1.97 -0.33
CA ILE A 39 2.68 1.98 0.87
C ILE A 39 1.52 2.98 0.75
N ASP A 40 1.77 4.12 0.13
CA ASP A 40 0.79 5.17 -0.18
C ASP A 40 -0.38 4.62 -1.01
N ILE A 41 -0.10 3.85 -2.05
CA ILE A 41 -1.12 3.21 -2.90
C ILE A 41 -1.96 2.23 -2.08
N ARG A 42 -1.32 1.47 -1.18
CA ARG A 42 -2.04 0.53 -0.32
C ARG A 42 -2.94 1.25 0.67
N LEU A 43 -2.43 2.29 1.33
CA LEU A 43 -3.21 3.11 2.24
C LEU A 43 -4.38 3.75 1.52
N GLU A 44 -4.17 4.19 0.28
CA GLU A 44 -5.22 4.76 -0.54
C GLU A 44 -6.32 3.75 -0.88
N ILE A 45 -5.95 2.52 -1.25
CA ILE A 45 -6.93 1.44 -1.42
C ILE A 45 -7.71 1.20 -0.12
N CYS A 46 -7.04 1.18 1.04
CA CYS A 46 -7.69 1.00 2.33
C CYS A 46 -8.65 2.17 2.65
N ARG A 47 -8.24 3.41 2.40
CA ARG A 47 -9.03 4.62 2.61
C ARG A 47 -10.33 4.61 1.80
N GLU A 48 -10.22 4.31 0.50
CA GLU A 48 -11.37 4.21 -0.42
C GLU A 48 -12.34 3.08 -0.05
N ASN A 49 -11.85 2.04 0.63
CA ASN A 49 -12.67 0.93 1.10
C ASN A 49 -13.08 1.07 2.57
N GLU A 50 -12.84 2.23 3.18
CA GLU A 50 -13.21 2.51 4.57
C GLU A 50 -12.60 1.50 5.57
N ILE A 51 -11.38 1.03 5.26
CA ILE A 51 -10.64 0.08 6.09
C ILE A 51 -9.70 0.87 6.99
N GLN A 52 -9.82 0.69 8.30
CA GLN A 52 -8.91 1.28 9.27
C GLN A 52 -7.57 0.53 9.30
N THR A 53 -6.47 1.26 9.28
CA THR A 53 -5.11 0.68 9.29
C THR A 53 -4.15 1.46 10.17
N VAL A 54 -3.05 0.80 10.55
CA VAL A 54 -1.89 1.38 11.20
C VAL A 54 -0.63 0.99 10.43
N VAL A 55 0.29 1.94 10.27
CA VAL A 55 1.60 1.73 9.69
C VAL A 55 2.67 1.76 10.78
N TRP A 56 3.46 0.69 10.85
CA TRP A 56 4.60 0.56 11.76
C TRP A 56 5.93 0.68 11.03
N TYR A 57 6.81 1.53 11.57
CA TYR A 57 8.21 1.63 11.17
C TYR A 57 9.10 1.77 12.41
N LYS A 58 10.09 0.89 12.58
CA LYS A 58 10.98 0.86 13.76
C LYS A 58 10.20 0.95 15.09
N GLU A 59 9.13 0.16 15.22
CA GLU A 59 8.24 0.12 16.39
C GLU A 59 7.43 1.40 16.66
N GLN A 60 7.45 2.36 15.75
CA GLN A 60 6.69 3.61 15.83
C GLN A 60 5.50 3.57 14.86
N ASN A 61 4.36 4.09 15.30
CA ASN A 61 3.27 4.40 14.40
C ASN A 61 3.69 5.61 13.56
N VAL A 62 3.68 5.44 12.24
CA VAL A 62 4.07 6.47 11.28
C VAL A 62 2.95 6.78 10.28
N GLY A 63 1.72 6.35 10.55
CA GLY A 63 0.59 6.59 9.67
C GLY A 63 -0.45 5.49 9.70
N GLY A 64 -1.33 5.49 8.69
CA GLY A 64 -2.46 4.59 8.61
C GLY A 64 -3.65 5.21 7.90
N THR A 65 -4.82 4.62 8.12
CA THR A 65 -6.09 5.13 7.63
C THR A 65 -7.10 5.17 8.76
N TRP A 66 -7.88 6.25 8.84
CA TRP A 66 -8.91 6.42 9.85
C TRP A 66 -10.02 7.36 9.35
N TYR A 67 -11.16 7.31 10.05
CA TYR A 67 -12.25 8.25 9.82
C TYR A 67 -12.06 9.50 10.68
N ASP A 68 -11.97 10.69 10.07
CA ASP A 68 -12.00 11.97 10.80
C ASP A 68 -13.47 12.41 11.00
N PRO A 69 -14.00 12.38 12.24
CA PRO A 69 -15.39 12.77 12.51
C PRO A 69 -15.65 14.27 12.35
N THR A 70 -14.61 15.10 12.37
CA THR A 70 -14.69 16.56 12.23
C THR A 70 -14.96 16.92 10.77
N GLN A 71 -14.21 16.30 9.86
CA GLN A 71 -14.33 16.49 8.42
C GLN A 71 -15.35 15.54 7.77
N LYS A 72 -15.76 14.49 8.50
CA LYS A 72 -16.64 13.41 8.03
C LYS A 72 -16.08 12.69 6.81
N THR A 73 -14.78 12.46 6.79
CA THR A 73 -14.08 11.84 5.66
C THR A 73 -13.05 10.81 6.14
N TRP A 74 -12.74 9.85 5.28
CA TRP A 74 -11.63 8.94 5.49
C TRP A 74 -10.32 9.60 5.09
N VAL A 75 -9.34 9.53 5.99
CA VAL A 75 -8.00 10.10 5.87
C VAL A 75 -7.01 8.96 5.74
N ALA A 76 -5.99 9.15 4.91
CA ALA A 76 -4.78 8.36 4.94
C ALA A 76 -3.60 9.26 5.34
N GLU A 77 -2.65 8.70 6.07
CA GLU A 77 -1.43 9.40 6.48
C GLU A 77 -0.23 8.49 6.35
N LEU A 78 0.89 9.09 5.96
CA LEU A 78 2.20 8.48 6.06
C LEU A 78 3.25 9.54 6.40
N MET A 79 4.04 9.29 7.43
CA MET A 79 5.16 10.13 7.86
C MET A 79 4.77 11.60 8.09
N GLY A 80 3.59 11.86 8.64
CA GLY A 80 3.07 13.21 8.90
C GLY A 80 2.46 13.91 7.69
N VAL A 81 2.30 13.21 6.55
CA VAL A 81 1.59 13.73 5.38
C VAL A 81 0.23 13.06 5.32
N GLU A 82 -0.83 13.87 5.50
CA GLU A 82 -2.22 13.45 5.40
C GLU A 82 -2.78 13.74 4.00
N TRP A 83 -3.66 12.86 3.51
CA TRP A 83 -4.46 13.11 2.32
C TRP A 83 -5.86 12.52 2.45
N THR A 84 -6.81 13.21 1.83
CA THR A 84 -8.24 12.85 1.77
C THR A 84 -8.69 12.51 0.35
N ASP A 85 -7.82 12.80 -0.61
CA ASP A 85 -7.94 12.57 -2.03
C ASP A 85 -6.55 12.21 -2.55
N TYR A 86 -6.49 11.16 -3.34
CA TYR A 86 -5.29 10.78 -4.09
C TYR A 86 -5.68 10.75 -5.55
N ASP A 87 -4.76 11.13 -6.44
CA ASP A 87 -5.07 11.24 -7.85
C ASP A 87 -5.45 9.86 -8.42
N ILE A 88 -6.73 9.66 -8.74
CA ILE A 88 -7.32 8.37 -9.14
C ILE A 88 -6.62 7.81 -10.38
N ASP A 89 -6.17 8.70 -11.29
CA ASP A 89 -5.48 8.31 -12.51
C ASP A 89 -4.17 7.56 -12.20
N VAL A 90 -3.48 7.95 -11.12
CA VAL A 90 -2.26 7.28 -10.65
C VAL A 90 -2.58 5.89 -10.13
N ILE A 91 -3.66 5.74 -9.34
CA ILE A 91 -4.11 4.45 -8.79
C ILE A 91 -4.49 3.47 -9.91
N GLU A 92 -5.26 3.93 -10.90
CA GLU A 92 -5.68 3.09 -12.02
C GLU A 92 -4.48 2.69 -12.90
N GLU A 93 -3.54 3.61 -13.15
CA GLU A 93 -2.31 3.29 -13.89
C GLU A 93 -1.47 2.23 -13.16
N LEU A 94 -1.35 2.33 -11.84
CA LEU A 94 -0.63 1.35 -11.02
C LEU A 94 -1.34 -0.01 -10.98
N ARG A 95 -2.67 -0.03 -10.85
CA ARG A 95 -3.48 -1.26 -10.96
C ARG A 95 -3.32 -1.91 -12.34
N ALA A 96 -3.31 -1.12 -13.41
CA ALA A 96 -3.12 -1.59 -14.78
C ALA A 96 -1.71 -2.16 -15.01
N LYS A 97 -0.67 -1.47 -14.53
CA LYS A 97 0.73 -1.95 -14.56
C LYS A 97 0.87 -3.28 -13.83
N LYS A 98 0.24 -3.45 -12.67
CA LYS A 98 0.25 -4.70 -11.91
C LYS A 98 -0.41 -5.86 -12.67
N GLN A 99 -1.53 -5.64 -13.36
CA GLN A 99 -2.14 -6.66 -14.21
C GLN A 99 -1.26 -7.04 -15.40
N GLN A 100 -0.51 -6.10 -15.97
CA GLN A 100 0.43 -6.38 -17.05
C GLN A 100 1.65 -7.18 -16.58
N VAL A 101 2.22 -6.88 -15.40
CA VAL A 101 3.35 -7.65 -14.84
C VAL A 101 2.94 -9.09 -14.52
N VAL A 102 1.75 -9.30 -13.95
CA VAL A 102 1.21 -10.66 -13.71
C VAL A 102 1.04 -11.43 -15.01
N ARG A 103 0.57 -10.78 -16.09
CA ARG A 103 0.44 -11.39 -17.42
C ARG A 103 1.80 -11.70 -18.06
N ALA A 104 2.79 -10.83 -17.89
CA ALA A 104 4.14 -11.04 -18.41
C ALA A 104 4.84 -12.23 -17.72
N ASN A 105 4.77 -12.31 -16.39
CA ASN A 105 5.32 -13.45 -15.63
C ASN A 105 4.63 -14.77 -15.98
N HIS A 106 3.32 -14.75 -16.28
CA HIS A 106 2.61 -15.94 -16.72
C HIS A 106 2.97 -16.36 -18.16
N ALA A 107 3.42 -15.44 -19.01
CA ALA A 107 3.87 -15.75 -20.38
C ALA A 107 5.27 -16.39 -20.40
N GLU A 108 6.16 -16.01 -19.48
CA GLU A 108 7.52 -16.57 -19.40
C GLU A 108 7.56 -18.04 -18.93
N CYS A 109 6.57 -18.47 -18.13
CA CYS A 109 6.44 -19.86 -17.68
C CYS A 109 6.04 -20.86 -18.78
N TRP A 110 5.62 -20.39 -19.97
CA TRP A 110 5.17 -21.25 -21.07
C TRP A 110 6.06 -21.17 -22.32
N SER A 111 7.29 -20.71 -22.17
CA SER A 111 8.30 -20.90 -23.21
C SER A 111 8.61 -22.40 -23.29
N PRO A 112 8.31 -23.13 -24.39
CA PRO A 112 8.81 -24.47 -24.54
C PRO A 112 10.34 -24.37 -24.54
N GLN A 113 11.02 -25.01 -23.59
CA GLN A 113 12.46 -25.19 -23.69
C GLN A 113 12.70 -26.04 -24.94
N ALA A 114 13.03 -25.36 -26.05
CA ALA A 114 13.47 -26.02 -27.26
C ALA A 114 14.79 -26.74 -26.96
N LYS A 115 14.74 -28.07 -26.97
CA LYS A 115 15.90 -28.93 -27.15
C LYS A 115 15.97 -29.37 -28.60
#